data_AF-A0A562K113-F1
#
_entry.id   AF-A0A562K113-F1
#
_cell.length_a   1.000
_cell.length_b   1.000
_cell.length_c   1.000
_cell.angle_alpha   90.00
_cell.angle_beta   90.00
_cell.angle_gamma   90.00
#
_symmetry.space_group_name_H-M   'P 1'
#
loop_
_entity.id
_entity.type
_entity.pdbx_description
1 polymer ?
#
loop_
_entity_poly.entity_id
_entity_poly.type
_entity_poly.pdbx_seq_one_letter_code
_entity_poly.pdbx_strand_id
1 'polypeptide(L)'
;MIRGVRGAVTVEDNNESEIIEATGMLIREMIQKNNLEAEDVASVFISVTEELTAAFPAKAMRSLEGWTYVPVMCMREIPVEGSLPKCIRVMMHVNSDSQQQNIHHIYLRDAVQLRPDLKTSSTT
;
A
#
# COMPACT_ATOMS: atom_id res chain seq x y z
N MET A 1 16.66 -8.56 -9.31
CA MET A 1 17.07 -7.24 -8.72
C MET A 1 16.01 -6.80 -7.72
N ILE A 2 16.23 -5.87 -6.78
CA ILE A 2 15.14 -5.37 -5.91
C ILE A 2 14.39 -4.21 -6.60
N ARG A 3 13.05 -4.22 -6.51
CA ARG A 3 12.14 -3.19 -6.99
C ARG A 3 11.24 -2.69 -5.85
N GLY A 4 10.92 -1.41 -5.88
CA GLY A 4 9.92 -0.82 -4.99
C GLY A 4 8.54 -0.82 -5.66
N VAL A 5 7.52 -1.36 -4.99
CA VAL A 5 6.11 -1.27 -5.42
C VAL A 5 5.37 -0.37 -4.45
N ARG A 6 4.87 0.77 -4.96
CA ARG A 6 4.09 1.74 -4.20
C ARG A 6 2.61 1.41 -4.20
N GLY A 7 1.99 1.56 -3.03
CA GLY A 7 0.56 1.50 -2.79
C GLY A 7 0.09 2.72 -2.01
N ALA A 8 -1.14 3.19 -2.25
CA ALA A 8 -1.83 4.11 -1.33
C ALA A 8 -3.35 3.95 -1.38
N VAL A 9 -4.00 4.13 -0.23
CA VAL A 9 -5.45 4.07 -0.06
C VAL A 9 -5.88 5.04 1.03
N THR A 10 -7.09 5.57 0.96
CA THR A 10 -7.70 6.39 2.02
C THR A 10 -8.77 5.62 2.79
N VAL A 11 -9.06 6.05 4.01
CA VAL A 11 -10.20 5.59 4.81
C VAL A 11 -11.11 6.79 5.12
N GLU A 12 -12.40 6.54 5.23
CA GLU A 12 -13.39 7.53 5.64
C GLU A 12 -13.28 7.80 7.14
N ASP A 13 -13.10 6.77 7.96
CA ASP A 13 -13.06 6.89 9.42
C ASP A 13 -11.80 6.27 10.04
N ASN A 14 -11.35 6.87 11.16
CA ASN A 14 -10.27 6.32 11.98
C ASN A 14 -10.81 5.21 12.89
N ASN A 15 -11.14 4.06 12.30
CA ASN A 15 -11.54 2.86 13.03
C ASN A 15 -10.72 1.63 12.57
N GLU A 16 -10.60 0.64 13.45
CA GLU A 16 -9.76 -0.54 13.21
C GLU A 16 -10.19 -1.35 11.98
N SER A 17 -11.51 -1.59 11.82
CA SER A 17 -12.02 -2.40 10.71
C SER A 17 -11.63 -1.78 9.37
N GLU A 18 -11.88 -0.48 9.23
CA GLU A 18 -11.65 0.20 7.97
C GLU A 18 -10.15 0.31 7.62
N ILE A 19 -9.29 0.60 8.61
CA ILE A 19 -7.84 0.61 8.41
C ILE A 19 -7.36 -0.75 7.92
N ILE A 20 -7.80 -1.85 8.55
CA ILE A 20 -7.38 -3.21 8.19
C ILE A 20 -7.94 -3.61 6.82
N GLU A 21 -9.23 -3.36 6.56
CA GLU A 21 -9.89 -3.71 5.31
C GLU A 21 -9.30 -2.95 4.13
N ALA A 22 -9.12 -1.63 4.24
CA ALA A 22 -8.52 -0.81 3.19
C ALA A 22 -7.08 -1.21 2.91
N THR A 23 -6.28 -1.46 3.96
CA THR A 23 -4.90 -1.95 3.80
C THR A 23 -4.86 -3.32 3.13
N GLY A 24 -5.72 -4.24 3.54
CA GLY A 24 -5.81 -5.57 2.94
C GLY A 24 -6.24 -5.52 1.47
N MET A 25 -7.21 -4.67 1.13
CA MET A 25 -7.63 -4.41 -0.26
C MET A 25 -6.46 -3.90 -1.09
N LEU A 26 -5.75 -2.87 -0.61
CA LEU A 26 -4.59 -2.30 -1.29
C LEU A 26 -3.50 -3.35 -1.54
N ILE A 27 -3.13 -4.12 -0.51
CA ILE A 27 -2.07 -5.12 -0.62
C ILE A 27 -2.46 -6.23 -1.61
N ARG A 28 -3.70 -6.73 -1.59
CA ARG A 28 -4.16 -7.75 -2.55
C ARG A 28 -4.08 -7.25 -3.99
N GLU A 29 -4.48 -6.01 -4.24
CA GLU A 29 -4.39 -5.41 -5.57
C GLU A 29 -2.92 -5.25 -6.02
N MET A 30 -2.02 -4.84 -5.11
CA MET A 30 -0.58 -4.75 -5.40
C MET A 30 0.02 -6.10 -5.77
N ILE A 31 -0.34 -7.15 -5.03
CA ILE A 31 0.06 -8.54 -5.28
C ILE A 31 -0.43 -8.98 -6.65
N GLN A 32 -1.72 -8.83 -6.93
CA GLN A 32 -2.35 -9.29 -8.16
C GLN A 32 -1.77 -8.58 -9.39
N LYS A 33 -1.59 -7.26 -9.34
CA LYS A 33 -1.13 -6.47 -10.50
C LYS A 33 0.35 -6.65 -10.81
N ASN A 34 1.15 -7.10 -9.86
CA ASN A 34 2.58 -7.33 -10.05
C ASN A 34 2.97 -8.82 -10.02
N ASN A 35 1.99 -9.73 -9.89
CA ASN A 35 2.19 -11.17 -9.75
C ASN A 35 3.23 -11.52 -8.67
N LEU A 36 3.03 -11.00 -7.46
CA LEU A 36 3.98 -11.16 -6.36
C LEU A 36 3.70 -12.42 -5.55
N GLU A 37 4.76 -13.15 -5.20
CA GLU A 37 4.73 -14.20 -4.20
C GLU A 37 5.39 -13.73 -2.91
N ALA A 38 4.96 -14.25 -1.76
CA ALA A 38 5.45 -13.79 -0.46
C ALA A 38 6.97 -13.99 -0.29
N GLU A 39 7.53 -15.06 -0.87
CA GLU A 39 8.95 -15.39 -0.84
C GLU A 39 9.83 -14.39 -1.60
N ASP A 40 9.25 -13.66 -2.56
CA ASP A 40 9.95 -12.59 -3.29
C ASP A 40 9.99 -11.27 -2.53
N VAL A 41 9.21 -11.13 -1.45
CA VAL A 41 9.08 -9.86 -0.71
C VAL A 41 10.14 -9.76 0.37
N ALA A 42 11.15 -8.94 0.13
CA ALA A 42 12.21 -8.66 1.10
C ALA A 42 11.70 -7.88 2.33
N SER A 43 10.79 -6.92 2.15
CA SER A 43 10.15 -6.19 3.25
C SER A 43 8.96 -5.33 2.79
N VAL A 44 8.10 -4.97 3.74
CA VAL A 44 6.99 -4.02 3.54
C VAL A 44 7.08 -2.88 4.55
N PHE A 45 7.06 -1.65 4.07
CA PHE A 45 6.89 -0.47 4.92
C PHE A 45 5.52 0.14 4.72
N ILE A 46 4.86 0.52 5.81
CA ILE A 46 3.54 1.15 5.78
C ILE A 46 3.62 2.48 6.53
N SER A 47 3.24 3.59 5.88
CA SER A 47 3.04 4.87 6.55
C SER A 47 1.56 5.21 6.65
N VAL A 48 1.19 5.90 7.72
CA VAL A 48 -0.16 6.46 7.91
C VAL A 48 -0.06 7.95 8.23
N THR A 49 -1.03 8.73 7.77
CA THR A 49 -1.16 10.13 8.24
C THR A 49 -1.51 10.16 9.72
N GLU A 50 -1.20 11.28 10.39
CA GLU A 50 -1.21 11.37 11.85
C GLU A 50 -2.59 11.21 12.49
N GLU A 51 -3.67 11.38 11.72
CA GLU A 51 -5.03 11.21 12.18
C GLU A 51 -5.44 9.74 12.34
N LEU A 52 -4.70 8.80 11.73
CA LEU A 52 -4.97 7.37 11.81
C LEU A 52 -4.22 6.72 12.97
N THR A 53 -4.97 6.38 14.02
CA THR A 53 -4.44 5.88 15.29
C THR A 53 -5.14 4.62 15.79
N ALA A 54 -6.26 4.22 15.17
CA ALA A 54 -7.11 3.14 15.68
C ALA A 54 -6.51 1.74 15.48
N ALA A 55 -5.56 1.54 14.58
CA ALA A 55 -4.94 0.24 14.36
C ALA A 55 -3.58 0.34 13.66
N PHE A 56 -2.76 -0.71 13.81
CA PHE A 56 -1.60 -0.93 12.94
C PHE A 56 -2.05 -1.56 11.62
N PRO A 57 -1.85 -0.90 10.46
CA PRO A 57 -2.22 -1.44 9.15
C PRO A 57 -1.61 -2.80 8.84
N ALA A 58 -0.39 -3.05 9.33
CA ALA A 58 0.33 -4.32 9.17
C ALA A 58 -0.47 -5.54 9.65
N LYS A 59 -1.47 -5.36 10.54
CA LYS A 59 -2.37 -6.44 10.96
C LYS A 59 -3.12 -7.06 9.78
N ALA A 60 -3.39 -6.30 8.71
CA ALA A 60 -4.02 -6.81 7.50
C ALA A 60 -3.22 -7.95 6.83
N MET A 61 -1.89 -7.89 6.88
CA MET A 61 -1.02 -8.91 6.28
C MET A 61 -1.14 -10.27 6.96
N ARG A 62 -1.54 -10.34 8.24
CA ARG A 62 -1.71 -11.61 8.97
C ARG A 62 -2.85 -12.48 8.42
N SER A 63 -3.77 -11.88 7.67
CA SER A 63 -4.88 -12.58 7.02
C SER A 63 -4.56 -13.05 5.60
N LEU A 64 -3.35 -12.75 5.09
CA LEU A 64 -2.91 -13.16 3.77
C LEU A 64 -2.17 -14.49 3.88
N GLU A 65 -2.67 -15.49 3.16
CA GLU A 65 -2.06 -16.81 3.09
C GLU A 65 -0.63 -16.72 2.56
N GLY A 66 0.34 -17.33 3.25
CA GLY A 66 1.75 -17.33 2.86
C GLY A 66 2.56 -16.09 3.32
N TRP A 67 1.93 -15.04 3.86
CA TRP A 67 2.62 -13.78 4.19
C TRP A 67 3.11 -13.67 5.64
N THR A 68 2.94 -14.72 6.45
CA THR A 68 3.29 -14.75 7.89
C THR A 68 4.73 -14.34 8.19
N TYR A 69 5.67 -14.64 7.29
CA TYR A 69 7.10 -14.41 7.48
C TYR A 69 7.63 -13.15 6.80
N VAL A 70 6.80 -12.43 6.05
CA VAL A 70 7.22 -11.19 5.37
C VAL A 70 7.45 -10.10 6.43
N PRO A 71 8.66 -9.53 6.54
CA PRO A 71 8.93 -8.52 7.55
C PRO A 71 8.22 -7.21 7.18
N VAL A 72 7.50 -6.63 8.14
CA VAL A 72 6.72 -5.41 7.96
C VAL A 72 6.99 -4.41 9.08
N MET A 73 7.06 -3.12 8.72
CA MET A 73 7.21 -2.02 9.66
C MET A 73 6.20 -0.91 9.37
N CYS A 74 5.59 -0.36 10.42
CA CYS A 74 4.72 0.82 10.33
C CYS A 74 5.47 2.07 10.79
N MET A 75 5.18 3.21 10.15
CA MET A 75 5.67 4.53 10.54
C MET A 75 4.57 5.60 10.41
N ARG A 76 4.78 6.76 11.02
CA ARG A 76 3.97 7.94 10.76
C ARG A 76 4.48 8.65 9.52
N GLU A 77 3.57 9.05 8.64
CA GLU A 77 3.87 9.89 7.49
C GLU A 77 4.18 11.33 7.92
N ILE A 78 4.97 12.05 7.14
CA ILE A 78 5.22 13.47 7.38
C ILE A 78 3.89 14.28 7.34
N PRO A 79 3.56 15.07 8.38
CA PRO A 79 2.31 15.84 8.44
C PRO A 79 2.44 17.14 7.63
N VAL A 80 2.31 17.03 6.30
CA VAL A 80 2.35 18.18 5.40
C VAL A 80 0.98 18.86 5.37
N GLU A 81 0.96 20.17 5.61
CA GLU A 81 -0.27 20.97 5.56
C GLU A 81 -0.96 20.86 4.19
N GLY A 82 -2.28 20.61 4.19
CA GLY A 82 -3.07 20.42 2.98
C GLY A 82 -2.82 19.09 2.25
N SER A 83 -2.03 18.18 2.81
CA SER A 83 -1.84 16.84 2.25
C SER A 83 -3.09 15.97 2.42
N LEU A 84 -3.16 14.90 1.61
CA LEU A 84 -4.29 13.98 1.60
C LEU A 84 -4.48 13.32 2.99
N PRO A 85 -5.59 13.60 3.70
CA PRO A 85 -5.84 13.09 5.04
C PRO A 85 -6.20 11.61 5.02
N LYS A 86 -6.15 10.98 6.21
CA LYS A 86 -6.59 9.58 6.45
C LYS A 86 -6.02 8.60 5.42
N CYS A 87 -4.75 8.76 5.07
CA CYS A 87 -4.12 8.00 4.00
C CYS A 87 -3.12 6.98 4.55
N ILE A 88 -3.24 5.75 4.06
CA ILE A 88 -2.33 4.63 4.30
C ILE A 88 -1.50 4.44 3.03
N ARG A 89 -0.17 4.40 3.15
CA ARG A 89 0.76 4.21 2.04
C ARG A 89 1.62 2.99 2.28
N VAL A 90 1.90 2.23 1.24
CA VAL A 90 2.68 1.00 1.27
C VAL A 90 3.87 1.13 0.32
N MET A 91 5.03 0.65 0.77
CA MET A 91 6.20 0.37 -0.05
C MET A 91 6.58 -1.10 0.14
N MET A 92 6.46 -1.90 -0.90
CA MET A 92 6.98 -3.27 -0.92
C MET A 92 8.34 -3.28 -1.61
N HIS A 93 9.33 -3.90 -1.00
CA HIS A 93 10.61 -4.21 -1.63
C HIS A 93 10.55 -5.66 -2.10
N VAL A 94 10.57 -5.86 -3.42
CA VAL A 94 10.37 -7.18 -4.03
C VAL A 94 11.56 -7.55 -4.89
N ASN A 95 11.99 -8.81 -4.82
CA ASN A 95 12.90 -9.39 -5.79
C ASN A 95 12.13 -9.58 -7.10
N SER A 96 12.57 -8.91 -8.16
CA SER A 96 11.92 -8.96 -9.47
C SER A 96 12.91 -8.68 -10.58
N ASP A 97 12.67 -9.30 -11.73
CA ASP A 97 13.39 -9.03 -12.98
C ASP A 97 12.65 -8.02 -13.87
N SER A 98 11.47 -7.57 -13.45
CA SER A 98 10.71 -6.53 -14.13
C SER A 98 11.51 -5.24 -14.27
N GLN A 99 11.42 -4.62 -15.43
CA GLN A 99 11.92 -3.26 -15.65
C GLN A 99 11.12 -2.28 -14.78
N GLN A 100 11.75 -1.19 -14.36
CA GLN A 100 11.14 -0.23 -13.45
C GLN A 100 9.84 0.37 -14.00
N GLN A 101 9.78 0.65 -15.31
CA GLN A 101 8.57 1.19 -15.96
C GLN A 101 7.40 0.19 -16.02
N ASN A 102 7.65 -1.10 -15.79
CA ASN A 102 6.64 -2.15 -15.82
C ASN A 102 6.09 -2.47 -14.42
N ILE A 103 6.58 -1.79 -13.38
CA ILE A 103 6.05 -1.96 -12.03
C ILE A 103 4.71 -1.23 -11.92
N HIS A 104 3.67 -1.96 -11.52
CA HIS A 104 2.33 -1.43 -11.36
C HIS A 104 2.14 -0.88 -9.95
N HIS A 105 2.19 0.44 -9.81
CA HIS A 105 1.87 1.12 -8.55
C HIS A 105 0.37 1.31 -8.40
N ILE A 106 -0.14 1.10 -7.18
CA ILE A 106 -1.58 1.03 -6.91
C ILE A 106 -2.02 2.21 -6.06
N TYR A 107 -3.03 2.93 -6.52
CA TYR A 107 -3.63 4.06 -5.80
C TYR A 107 -5.14 3.90 -5.84
N LEU A 108 -5.76 3.76 -4.67
CA LEU A 108 -7.19 3.47 -4.52
C LEU A 108 -7.90 4.63 -3.83
N ARG A 109 -9.22 4.75 -4.06
CA ARG A 109 -10.07 5.79 -3.47
C ARG A 109 -9.47 7.19 -3.74
N ASP A 110 -9.44 8.09 -2.76
CA ASP A 110 -8.91 9.43 -2.94
C ASP A 110 -7.39 9.48 -3.14
N ALA A 111 -6.68 8.38 -2.84
CA ALA A 111 -5.24 8.31 -3.08
C ALA A 111 -4.87 8.37 -4.57
N VAL A 112 -5.81 8.17 -5.50
CA VAL A 112 -5.62 8.42 -6.93
C VAL A 112 -5.16 9.87 -7.22
N GLN A 113 -5.46 10.81 -6.32
CA GLN A 113 -5.03 12.20 -6.43
C GLN A 113 -3.52 12.37 -6.27
N LEU A 114 -2.83 11.41 -5.64
CA LEU A 114 -1.37 11.44 -5.45
C LEU A 114 -0.59 11.19 -6.75
N ARG A 115 -1.24 10.66 -7.78
CA ARG A 115 -0.64 10.35 -9.09
C ARG A 115 -1.57 10.77 -10.23
N PRO A 116 -1.70 12.09 -10.50
CA PRO A 116 -2.51 12.57 -11.62
C PRO A 116 -2.03 12.02 -12.97
N ASP A 117 -0.75 11.67 -13.08
CA ASP A 117 -0.13 11.04 -14.25
C ASP A 117 -0.55 9.59 -14.50
N LEU A 118 -1.12 8.90 -13.49
CA LEU A 118 -1.66 7.54 -13.64
C LEU A 118 -3.17 7.52 -13.93
N LYS A 119 -3.85 8.68 -13.92
CA LYS A 119 -5.30 8.77 -14.16
C LYS A 119 -5.71 8.53 -15.62
N THR A 120 -4.76 8.28 -16.52
CA THR A 120 -5.00 8.18 -17.97
C THR A 120 -5.35 6.78 -18.50
N SER A 121 -5.69 5.80 -17.65
CA SER A 121 -6.02 4.45 -18.15
C SER A 121 -7.20 3.77 -17.44
N SER A 122 -8.35 4.44 -17.41
CA SER A 122 -9.63 3.79 -17.12
C SER A 122 -10.79 4.54 -17.80
N THR A 123 -10.81 4.46 -19.13
CA THR A 123 -12.02 4.72 -19.90
C THR A 123 -12.08 3.72 -21.04
N THR A 124 -12.68 2.56 -20.76
CA THR A 124 -13.31 1.70 -21.77
C THR A 124 -14.44 0.95 -21.09
#